data_AF-A0A9Q1CQ41-F1
#
_entry.id   AF-A0A9Q1CQ41-F1
#
_cell.length_a   1.000
_cell.length_b   1.000
_cell.length_c   1.000
_cell.angle_alpha   90.00
_cell.angle_beta   90.00
_cell.angle_gamma   90.00
#
_symmetry.space_group_name_H-M   'P 1'
#
loop_
_entity.id
_entity.type
_entity.pdbx_description
1 polymer ?
#
loop_
_entity_poly.entity_id
_entity_poly.type
_entity_poly.pdbx_seq_one_letter_code
_entity_poly.pdbx_strand_id
1 'polypeptide(L)'
;MAKSDVNTTKKSLVGGALNKAARNFTDHTDVPVRSIIEIEKGDEIVFYEWVLHPRCHGIVIQTNEAKQSIDVIRFTYSRGVVEEAIDFQQPLFKVKCHSFGSNIIDNNLIDPDTVIKRARSVRRKQTFDYSLANNNCKTFARWCKTGIMQKKSYGYEDGN
;
A
#
# COMPACT_ATOMS: atom_id res chain seq x y z
N MET A 1 11.54 22.69 56.85
CA MET A 1 11.55 23.88 55.96
C MET A 1 12.07 23.46 54.59
N ALA A 2 11.89 24.28 53.54
CA ALA A 2 12.05 23.86 52.13
C ALA A 2 13.14 24.66 51.37
N LYS A 3 13.32 24.32 50.07
CA LYS A 3 14.29 24.81 49.05
C LYS A 3 15.64 24.04 49.07
N SER A 4 16.24 23.51 47.99
CA SER A 4 16.37 23.87 46.55
C SER A 4 17.43 24.97 46.30
N ASP A 5 18.24 25.01 45.22
CA ASP A 5 18.19 24.54 43.80
C ASP A 5 19.64 24.35 43.23
N VAL A 6 19.99 23.76 42.05
CA VAL A 6 19.38 22.82 41.08
C VAL A 6 20.41 22.40 39.97
N ASN A 7 20.23 21.23 39.30
CA ASN A 7 20.82 20.83 37.98
C ASN A 7 22.37 20.57 37.91
N THR A 8 23.01 19.99 36.87
CA THR A 8 22.60 19.65 35.48
C THR A 8 23.20 18.32 34.94
N THR A 9 22.41 17.53 34.20
CA THR A 9 22.87 16.33 33.47
C THR A 9 23.35 16.65 32.04
N LYS A 10 24.54 16.15 31.63
CA LYS A 10 24.91 16.06 30.20
C LYS A 10 24.52 14.68 29.64
N LYS A 11 23.41 14.59 28.89
CA LYS A 11 23.06 13.39 28.10
C LYS A 11 23.62 13.50 26.67
N SER A 12 24.10 12.38 26.15
CA SER A 12 24.69 12.28 24.80
C SER A 12 23.66 12.52 23.69
N LEU A 13 24.09 13.15 22.60
CA LEU A 13 23.22 13.74 21.56
C LEU A 13 23.29 12.99 20.21
N VAL A 14 23.51 11.68 20.24
CA VAL A 14 23.84 10.87 19.04
C VAL A 14 22.74 9.85 18.65
N GLY A 15 21.59 9.84 19.34
CA GLY A 15 20.51 8.86 19.10
C GLY A 15 19.38 9.28 18.14
N GLY A 16 19.34 10.55 17.70
CA GLY A 16 18.13 11.15 17.11
C GLY A 16 17.90 10.93 15.61
N ALA A 17 18.97 10.81 14.81
CA ALA A 17 18.85 10.83 13.34
C ALA A 17 18.41 9.49 12.74
N LEU A 18 19.08 8.39 13.12
CA LEU A 18 18.87 7.06 12.52
C LEU A 18 17.45 6.52 12.74
N ASN A 19 16.86 6.79 13.91
CA ASN A 19 15.51 6.34 14.26
C ASN A 19 14.37 7.04 13.50
N LYS A 20 14.64 8.11 12.72
CA LYS A 20 13.63 8.72 11.84
C LYS A 20 13.54 8.03 10.48
N ALA A 21 14.64 7.49 9.95
CA ALA A 21 14.63 6.78 8.66
C ALA A 21 13.86 5.45 8.76
N ALA A 22 14.03 4.71 9.86
CA ALA A 22 13.41 3.41 10.07
C ALA A 22 11.86 3.43 10.18
N ARG A 23 11.24 4.59 10.42
CA ARG A 23 9.79 4.72 10.67
C ARG A 23 8.91 4.79 9.40
N ASN A 24 9.49 4.77 8.21
CA ASN A 24 8.74 4.90 6.94
C ASN A 24 8.47 3.57 6.22
N PHE A 25 8.95 2.43 6.75
CA PHE A 25 8.98 1.14 6.03
C PHE A 25 7.74 0.24 6.19
N THR A 26 6.87 0.54 7.16
CA THR A 26 5.59 -0.16 7.34
C THR A 26 4.48 0.83 7.72
N ASP A 27 3.32 0.70 7.10
CA ASP A 27 2.07 1.13 7.73
C ASP A 27 1.76 0.25 8.94
N HIS A 28 0.94 0.74 9.86
CA HIS A 28 0.42 -0.06 10.98
C HIS A 28 -0.53 -1.20 10.53
N THR A 29 -0.82 -1.29 9.23
CA THR A 29 -1.67 -2.30 8.59
C THR A 29 -0.87 -3.31 7.75
N ASP A 30 0.44 -3.12 7.59
CA ASP A 30 1.31 -3.98 6.78
C ASP A 30 1.80 -5.18 7.60
N VAL A 31 1.61 -6.40 7.09
CA VAL A 31 2.11 -7.64 7.71
C VAL A 31 3.11 -8.30 6.75
N PRO A 32 4.35 -8.61 7.20
CA PRO A 32 5.38 -9.19 6.33
C PRO A 32 5.01 -10.60 5.89
N VAL A 33 5.17 -10.86 4.60
CA VAL A 33 4.96 -12.15 3.94
C VAL A 33 6.29 -12.91 3.93
N ARG A 34 6.32 -14.17 4.40
CA ARG A 34 7.55 -14.98 4.42
C ARG A 34 7.63 -16.00 3.31
N SER A 35 6.48 -16.50 2.83
CA SER A 35 6.36 -17.44 1.71
C SER A 35 5.24 -17.03 0.77
N ILE A 36 5.39 -17.35 -0.52
CA ILE A 36 4.38 -17.10 -1.56
C ILE A 36 3.02 -17.75 -1.24
N ILE A 37 2.99 -18.83 -0.45
CA ILE A 37 1.76 -19.52 -0.03
C ILE A 37 0.90 -18.74 0.98
N GLU A 38 1.45 -17.68 1.60
CA GLU A 38 0.68 -16.76 2.47
C GLU A 38 -0.13 -15.73 1.67
N ILE A 39 0.03 -15.71 0.34
CA ILE A 39 -0.56 -14.75 -0.58
C ILE A 39 -1.75 -15.38 -1.30
N GLU A 40 -2.89 -14.71 -1.25
CA GLU A 40 -4.18 -15.19 -1.72
C GLU A 40 -4.72 -14.29 -2.84
N LYS A 41 -5.62 -14.83 -3.65
CA LYS A 41 -6.36 -14.08 -4.67
C LYS A 41 -7.06 -12.87 -4.03
N GLY A 42 -6.92 -11.69 -4.63
CA GLY A 42 -7.56 -10.46 -4.15
C GLY A 42 -6.88 -9.79 -2.95
N ASP A 43 -5.73 -10.28 -2.49
CA ASP A 43 -4.87 -9.55 -1.55
C ASP A 43 -4.45 -8.18 -2.10
N GLU A 44 -4.19 -7.24 -1.19
CA GLU A 44 -3.34 -6.08 -1.48
C GLU A 44 -1.95 -6.36 -0.93
N ILE A 45 -0.94 -6.38 -1.82
CA ILE A 45 0.45 -6.55 -1.47
C ILE A 45 1.29 -5.29 -1.71
N VAL A 46 2.34 -5.14 -0.91
CA VAL A 46 3.30 -4.04 -0.93
C VAL A 46 4.70 -4.59 -1.11
N PHE A 47 5.40 -4.08 -2.13
CA PHE A 47 6.75 -4.49 -2.52
C PHE A 47 7.60 -3.28 -2.95
N TYR A 48 8.91 -3.49 -2.99
CA TYR A 48 9.92 -2.45 -3.19
C TYR A 48 10.62 -2.63 -4.54
N GLU A 49 10.44 -1.69 -5.47
CA GLU A 49 10.81 -1.90 -6.89
C GLU A 49 11.65 -0.76 -7.52
N TRP A 50 11.41 0.52 -7.19
CA TRP A 50 12.13 1.66 -7.78
C TRP A 50 12.50 2.73 -6.74
N VAL A 51 13.69 3.34 -6.86
CA VAL A 51 14.19 4.35 -5.91
C VAL A 51 13.25 5.57 -5.76
N LEU A 52 12.62 6.01 -6.85
CA LEU A 52 11.66 7.14 -6.86
C LEU A 52 10.22 6.72 -6.50
N HIS A 53 9.95 5.42 -6.40
CA HIS A 53 8.65 4.89 -5.98
C HIS A 53 8.86 3.64 -5.09
N PRO A 54 9.44 3.81 -3.89
CA PRO A 54 9.99 2.70 -3.12
C PRO A 54 8.91 1.76 -2.57
N ARG A 55 7.67 2.24 -2.35
CA ARG A 55 6.58 1.41 -1.83
C ARG A 55 5.47 1.30 -2.89
N CYS A 56 5.52 0.26 -3.72
CA CYS A 56 4.49 -0.03 -4.70
C CYS A 56 3.37 -0.87 -4.07
N HIS A 57 2.12 -0.64 -4.49
CA HIS A 57 0.94 -1.41 -4.08
C HIS A 57 0.34 -2.13 -5.29
N GLY A 58 -0.03 -3.40 -5.13
CA GLY A 58 -0.67 -4.21 -6.18
C GLY A 58 -1.77 -5.13 -5.61
N ILE A 59 -2.75 -5.45 -6.46
CA ILE A 59 -3.83 -6.40 -6.16
C ILE A 59 -3.48 -7.76 -6.78
N VAL A 60 -3.51 -8.83 -6.00
CA VAL A 60 -3.14 -10.18 -6.47
C VAL A 60 -4.26 -10.79 -7.32
N ILE A 61 -3.91 -11.29 -8.51
CA ILE A 61 -4.77 -12.13 -9.35
C ILE A 61 -4.62 -13.60 -8.94
N GLN A 62 -3.38 -14.08 -8.88
CA GLN A 62 -3.01 -15.46 -8.57
C GLN A 62 -1.50 -15.55 -8.26
N THR A 63 -1.07 -16.64 -7.64
CA THR A 63 0.34 -16.99 -7.39
C THR A 63 0.77 -18.15 -8.30
N ASN A 64 2.07 -18.26 -8.54
CA ASN A 64 2.67 -19.38 -9.27
C ASN A 64 3.90 -19.88 -8.49
N GLU A 65 3.69 -20.87 -7.62
CA GLU A 65 4.74 -21.44 -6.76
C GLU A 65 5.91 -22.02 -7.57
N ALA A 66 5.62 -22.70 -8.69
CA ALA A 66 6.63 -23.33 -9.54
C ALA A 66 7.56 -22.32 -10.23
N LYS A 67 7.11 -21.06 -10.42
CA LYS A 67 7.91 -19.96 -10.95
C LYS A 67 8.38 -18.96 -9.89
N GLN A 68 7.93 -19.11 -8.64
CA GLN A 68 8.05 -18.09 -7.59
C GLN A 68 7.58 -16.70 -8.07
N SER A 69 6.44 -16.62 -8.78
CA SER A 69 5.91 -15.37 -9.32
C SER A 69 4.47 -15.09 -8.89
N ILE A 70 4.09 -13.81 -8.83
CA ILE A 70 2.76 -13.33 -8.45
C ILE A 70 2.20 -12.52 -9.63
N ASP A 71 1.01 -12.89 -10.12
CA ASP A 71 0.31 -12.09 -11.12
C ASP A 71 -0.48 -10.98 -10.42
N VAL A 72 -0.20 -9.71 -10.74
CA VAL A 72 -0.76 -8.54 -10.06
C VAL A 72 -1.45 -7.56 -10.99
N ILE A 73 -2.44 -6.84 -10.46
CA ILE A 73 -3.00 -5.62 -11.05
C ILE A 73 -2.50 -4.42 -10.26
N ARG A 74 -1.79 -3.48 -10.90
CA ARG A 74 -1.21 -2.32 -10.21
C ARG A 74 -1.27 -1.05 -11.05
N PHE A 75 -1.31 0.10 -10.39
CA PHE A 75 -1.31 1.42 -11.03
C PHE A 75 0.10 2.03 -11.01
N THR A 76 0.71 2.11 -12.18
CA THR A 76 2.09 2.56 -12.41
C THR A 76 2.14 4.00 -12.92
N TYR A 77 3.27 4.68 -12.71
CA TYR A 77 3.48 6.08 -13.12
C TYR A 77 3.33 6.30 -14.63
N SER A 78 3.94 5.45 -15.46
CA SER A 78 4.09 5.66 -16.91
C SER A 78 3.19 4.80 -17.80
N ARG A 79 2.68 3.66 -17.30
CA ARG A 79 1.83 2.72 -18.07
C ARG A 79 0.38 2.68 -17.59
N GLY A 80 0.04 3.45 -16.55
CA GLY A 80 -1.27 3.39 -15.93
C GLY A 80 -1.54 2.05 -15.24
N VAL A 81 -2.78 1.57 -15.30
CA VAL A 81 -3.18 0.28 -14.70
C VAL A 81 -2.77 -0.88 -15.60
N VAL A 82 -1.87 -1.71 -15.09
CA VAL A 82 -1.31 -2.86 -15.79
C VAL A 82 -1.65 -4.16 -15.06
N GLU A 83 -1.70 -5.26 -15.81
CA GLU A 83 -1.72 -6.63 -15.30
C GLU A 83 -0.42 -7.29 -15.74
N GLU A 84 0.40 -7.77 -14.81
CA GLU A 84 1.72 -8.35 -15.09
C GLU A 84 2.18 -9.27 -13.96
N ALA A 85 3.13 -10.17 -14.26
CA ALA A 85 3.79 -11.00 -13.27
C ALA A 85 4.97 -10.26 -12.63
N ILE A 86 5.13 -10.38 -11.32
CA ILE A 86 6.30 -9.95 -10.56
C ILE A 86 6.92 -11.16 -9.84
N ASP A 87 8.22 -11.14 -9.60
CA ASP A 87 8.89 -12.19 -8.82
C ASP A 87 8.54 -12.06 -7.33
N PHE A 88 8.39 -13.19 -6.64
CA PHE A 88 8.31 -13.24 -5.18
C PHE A 88 9.69 -12.93 -4.59
N GLN A 89 9.88 -11.70 -4.13
CA GLN A 89 11.11 -11.25 -3.48
C GLN A 89 10.78 -10.56 -2.15
N GLN A 90 11.56 -10.83 -1.11
CA GLN A 90 11.45 -10.14 0.17
C GLN A 90 12.29 -8.84 0.15
N PRO A 91 11.85 -7.75 0.80
CA PRO A 91 10.68 -7.66 1.67
C PRO A 91 9.35 -7.42 0.93
N LEU A 92 8.37 -8.26 1.25
CA LEU A 92 6.99 -8.22 0.75
C LEU A 92 6.02 -8.16 1.93
N PHE A 93 4.91 -7.43 1.80
CA PHE A 93 3.91 -7.27 2.86
C PHE A 93 2.48 -7.42 2.32
N LYS A 94 1.56 -7.99 3.11
CA LYS A 94 0.10 -7.94 2.90
C LYS A 94 -0.49 -6.77 3.69
N VAL A 95 -1.35 -5.97 3.06
CA VAL A 95 -2.09 -4.88 3.73
C VAL A 95 -3.38 -5.45 4.31
N LYS A 96 -3.49 -5.51 5.64
CA LYS A 96 -4.65 -6.14 6.31
C LYS A 96 -5.91 -5.29 6.40
N CYS A 97 -5.80 -3.96 6.35
CA CYS A 97 -6.98 -3.08 6.40
C CYS A 97 -6.70 -1.67 5.89
N HIS A 98 -7.76 -0.90 5.68
CA HIS A 98 -7.68 0.56 5.49
C HIS A 98 -8.56 1.30 6.49
N SER A 99 -7.99 2.33 7.11
CA SER A 99 -8.74 3.32 7.87
C SER A 99 -9.28 4.43 6.96
N PHE A 100 -10.54 4.80 7.15
CA PHE A 100 -11.22 5.92 6.50
C PHE A 100 -12.04 6.70 7.53
N GLY A 101 -11.49 7.80 8.04
CA GLY A 101 -12.04 8.49 9.21
C GLY A 101 -12.01 7.58 10.44
N SER A 102 -13.15 7.43 11.10
CA SER A 102 -13.36 6.49 12.22
C SER A 102 -13.50 5.02 11.81
N ASN A 103 -13.70 4.74 10.51
CA ASN A 103 -14.05 3.40 10.03
C ASN A 103 -12.78 2.63 9.65
N ILE A 104 -12.72 1.35 10.01
CA ILE A 104 -11.67 0.41 9.58
C ILE A 104 -12.33 -0.64 8.70
N ILE A 105 -11.83 -0.80 7.47
CA ILE A 105 -12.26 -1.83 6.53
C ILE A 105 -11.19 -2.91 6.52
N ASP A 106 -11.52 -4.08 7.05
CA ASP A 106 -10.66 -5.28 6.97
C ASP A 106 -10.63 -5.79 5.53
N ASN A 107 -9.42 -5.97 4.98
CA ASN A 107 -9.21 -6.36 3.59
C ASN A 107 -9.59 -7.83 3.32
N ASN A 108 -9.67 -8.68 4.35
CA ASN A 108 -10.05 -10.09 4.22
C ASN A 108 -11.58 -10.27 4.12
N LEU A 109 -12.37 -9.25 4.48
CA LEU A 109 -13.84 -9.27 4.40
C LEU A 109 -14.38 -8.88 3.01
N ILE A 110 -13.51 -8.54 2.05
CA ILE A 110 -13.89 -8.10 0.71
C ILE A 110 -13.64 -9.22 -0.29
N ASP A 111 -14.72 -9.74 -0.89
CA ASP A 111 -14.70 -10.76 -1.94
C ASP A 111 -13.59 -10.53 -3.00
N PRO A 112 -12.64 -11.48 -3.16
CA PRO A 112 -11.55 -11.38 -4.12
C PRO A 112 -11.98 -11.07 -5.56
N ASP A 113 -13.08 -11.65 -6.05
CA ASP A 113 -13.53 -11.40 -7.42
C ASP A 113 -14.10 -9.98 -7.58
N THR A 114 -14.75 -9.43 -6.56
CA THR A 114 -15.15 -8.02 -6.49
C THR A 114 -13.94 -7.08 -6.49
N VAL A 115 -12.85 -7.41 -5.76
CA VAL A 115 -11.60 -6.61 -5.79
C VAL A 115 -10.99 -6.62 -7.19
N ILE A 116 -10.85 -7.79 -7.82
CA ILE A 116 -10.27 -7.94 -9.16
C ILE A 116 -11.16 -7.31 -10.23
N LYS A 117 -12.49 -7.43 -10.13
CA LYS A 117 -13.48 -6.79 -11.02
C LYS A 117 -13.40 -5.26 -10.94
N ARG A 118 -13.18 -4.68 -9.75
CA ARG A 118 -12.89 -3.26 -9.58
C ARG A 118 -11.55 -2.90 -10.25
N ALA A 119 -10.47 -3.57 -9.90
CA ALA A 119 -9.14 -3.31 -10.45
C ALA A 119 -9.11 -3.34 -12.00
N ARG A 120 -9.82 -4.30 -12.61
CA ARG A 120 -9.96 -4.43 -14.08
C ARG A 120 -10.90 -3.41 -14.74
N SER A 121 -11.84 -2.78 -14.02
CA SER A 121 -12.73 -1.77 -14.61
C SER A 121 -12.02 -0.44 -14.86
N VAL A 122 -11.04 -0.10 -14.01
CA VAL A 122 -10.18 1.09 -14.15
C VAL A 122 -9.30 1.00 -15.40
N ARG A 123 -8.78 -0.19 -15.73
CA ARG A 123 -7.92 -0.47 -16.91
C ARG A 123 -8.53 0.00 -18.24
N ARG A 124 -9.86 0.19 -18.33
CA ARG A 124 -10.57 0.64 -19.54
C ARG A 124 -10.68 2.17 -19.70
N LYS A 125 -10.24 2.97 -18.72
CA LYS A 125 -10.33 4.45 -18.76
C LYS A 125 -8.93 5.06 -18.93
N GLN A 126 -8.53 5.36 -20.17
CA GLN A 126 -7.19 5.86 -20.52
C GLN A 126 -6.96 7.35 -20.24
N THR A 127 -7.28 7.84 -19.03
CA THR A 127 -6.79 9.14 -18.52
C THR A 127 -6.74 9.09 -16.99
N PHE A 128 -5.54 8.96 -16.43
CA PHE A 128 -5.31 9.14 -15.00
C PHE A 128 -4.02 9.94 -14.80
N ASP A 129 -4.18 11.20 -14.40
CA ASP A 129 -3.05 12.02 -13.95
C ASP A 129 -2.49 11.42 -12.66
N TYR A 130 -1.46 10.59 -12.82
CA TYR A 130 -0.73 10.04 -11.68
C TYR A 130 0.03 11.20 -11.02
N SER A 131 -0.22 11.45 -9.74
CA SER A 131 0.66 12.32 -8.94
C SER A 131 1.18 11.55 -7.73
N LEU A 132 2.43 11.80 -7.35
CA LEU A 132 3.06 11.10 -6.22
C LEU A 132 2.29 11.32 -4.89
N ALA A 133 1.60 12.46 -4.75
CA ALA A 133 0.82 12.80 -3.56
C ALA A 133 -0.64 12.31 -3.59
N ASN A 134 -1.30 12.32 -4.76
CA ASN A 134 -2.71 11.94 -4.94
C ASN A 134 -2.87 11.17 -6.26
N ASN A 135 -3.72 10.14 -6.30
CA ASN A 135 -3.84 9.27 -7.47
C ASN A 135 -2.52 8.52 -7.76
N ASN A 136 -2.16 7.60 -6.86
CA ASN A 136 -1.02 6.70 -7.00
C ASN A 136 -1.43 5.23 -6.72
N CYS A 137 -0.47 4.30 -6.74
CA CYS A 137 -0.72 2.87 -6.50
C CYS A 137 -1.52 2.57 -5.22
N LYS A 138 -1.27 3.32 -4.13
CA LYS A 138 -1.94 3.17 -2.84
C LYS A 138 -3.38 3.71 -2.89
N THR A 139 -3.63 4.80 -3.63
CA THR A 139 -5.00 5.27 -3.91
C THR A 139 -5.79 4.23 -4.71
N PHE A 140 -5.15 3.62 -5.72
CA PHE A 140 -5.75 2.58 -6.57
C PHE A 140 -6.08 1.31 -5.78
N ALA A 141 -5.12 0.74 -5.05
CA ALA A 141 -5.32 -0.51 -4.31
C ALA A 141 -6.38 -0.35 -3.20
N ARG A 142 -6.32 0.76 -2.45
CA ARG A 142 -7.37 1.15 -1.49
C ARG A 142 -8.75 1.21 -2.13
N TRP A 143 -8.88 1.80 -3.32
CA TRP A 143 -10.17 1.84 -3.99
C TRP A 143 -10.63 0.45 -4.44
N CYS A 144 -9.72 -0.42 -4.88
CA CYS A 144 -10.06 -1.81 -5.23
C CYS A 144 -10.62 -2.58 -4.03
N LYS A 145 -10.03 -2.44 -2.83
CA LYS A 145 -10.51 -3.08 -1.60
C LYS A 145 -11.78 -2.40 -1.04
N THR A 146 -11.77 -1.08 -0.88
CA THR A 146 -12.87 -0.36 -0.20
C THR A 146 -14.05 0.06 -1.09
N GLY A 147 -13.83 0.25 -2.40
CA GLY A 147 -14.77 0.91 -3.31
C GLY A 147 -14.81 2.44 -3.19
N ILE A 148 -14.16 3.04 -2.18
CA ILE A 148 -14.25 4.46 -1.86
C ILE A 148 -13.21 5.25 -2.66
N MET A 149 -13.68 6.13 -3.56
CA MET A 149 -12.82 7.07 -4.29
C MET A 149 -12.58 8.32 -3.44
N GLN A 150 -11.35 8.83 -3.41
CA GLN A 150 -11.08 10.12 -2.77
C GLN A 150 -11.56 11.24 -3.71
N LYS A 151 -12.46 12.12 -3.25
CA LYS A 151 -13.13 13.20 -4.04
C LYS A 151 -12.22 14.28 -4.65
N LYS A 152 -10.89 14.09 -4.68
CA LYS A 152 -9.91 14.95 -5.36
C LYS A 152 -9.01 14.22 -6.35
N SER A 153 -9.01 12.89 -6.41
CA SER A 153 -8.05 12.12 -7.23
C SER A 153 -8.60 11.70 -8.59
N TYR A 154 -9.90 11.87 -8.84
CA TYR A 154 -10.57 11.49 -10.08
C TYR A 154 -11.72 12.45 -10.37
N GLY A 155 -11.79 12.99 -11.59
CA GLY A 155 -12.92 13.80 -12.07
C GLY A 155 -14.12 12.92 -12.43
N TYR A 156 -14.72 12.27 -11.43
CA TYR A 156 -15.94 11.49 -11.57
C TYR A 156 -17.03 12.15 -10.73
N GLU A 157 -18.05 12.71 -11.39
CA GLU A 157 -19.25 13.17 -10.69
C GLU A 157 -20.05 11.94 -10.21
N ASP A 158 -20.67 12.07 -9.03
CA ASP A 158 -21.47 10.99 -8.45
C ASP A 158 -22.77 10.84 -9.27
N GLY A 159 -22.75 9.92 -10.24
CA GLY A 159 -23.92 9.61 -11.07
C GLY A 159 -25.02 8.91 -10.27
N ASN A 160 -26.10 9.65 -9.98
CA ASN A 160 -27.39 9.13 -9.52
C ASN A 160 -28.03 8.19 -10.55
#